data_AF-A0A2G4DJU7-F1
#
_entry.id   AF-A0A2G4DJU7-F1
#
_cell.length_a   1.000
_cell.length_b   1.000
_cell.length_c   1.000
_cell.angle_alpha   90.00
_cell.angle_beta   90.00
_cell.angle_gamma   90.00
#
_symmetry.space_group_name_H-M   'P 1'
#
loop_
_entity.id
_entity.type
_entity.pdbx_description
1 polymer ?
#
loop_
_entity_poly.entity_id
_entity_poly.type
_entity_poly.pdbx_seq_one_letter_code
_entity_poly.pdbx_strand_id
1 'polypeptide(L)'
;MRKHVVPIQLLARISDVTSKEFQRHAIFTIAADKLDPQRVFNALRTDIKKLGDDAAYKLAWFRCGNFISVLISGTPAVTAYVFAFIAKGKQRKLFQCGEVVYEGVSTVKFKTEVDELLQEYAAPSVKHSFGGSC
;
A
#
# COMPACT_ATOMS: atom_id res chain seq x y z
N MET A 1 11.85 27.18 4.26
CA MET A 1 11.46 25.76 4.22
C MET A 1 9.97 25.67 3.91
N ARG A 2 9.56 25.12 2.77
CA ARG A 2 8.13 24.85 2.52
C ARG A 2 7.73 23.71 3.45
N LYS A 3 6.77 23.98 4.35
CA LYS A 3 6.20 22.97 5.23
C LYS A 3 5.42 22.00 4.35
N HIS A 4 5.88 20.75 4.29
CA HIS A 4 5.26 19.70 3.50
C HIS A 4 3.86 19.43 4.08
N VAL A 5 2.83 19.56 3.25
CA VAL A 5 1.45 19.32 3.67
C VAL A 5 0.98 18.01 3.05
N VAL A 6 0.96 16.96 3.86
CA VAL A 6 0.27 15.71 3.49
C VAL A 6 -1.23 15.99 3.46
N PRO A 7 -1.96 15.65 2.38
CA PRO A 7 -3.40 15.87 2.32
C PRO A 7 -4.12 15.18 3.49
N ILE A 8 -5.04 15.90 4.15
CA ILE A 8 -5.82 15.39 5.28
C ILE A 8 -6.52 14.06 4.94
N GLN A 9 -7.00 13.92 3.71
CA GLN A 9 -7.64 12.69 3.23
C GLN A 9 -6.68 11.49 3.23
N LEU A 10 -5.40 11.69 2.90
CA LEU A 10 -4.39 10.62 2.95
C LEU A 10 -4.09 10.25 4.40
N LEU A 11 -3.94 11.24 5.28
CA LEU A 11 -3.74 11.01 6.72
C LEU A 11 -4.92 10.23 7.34
N ALA A 12 -6.15 10.56 6.95
CA ALA A 12 -7.34 9.85 7.42
C ALA A 12 -7.34 8.37 6.97
N ARG A 13 -6.89 8.08 5.75
CA ARG A 13 -6.79 6.70 5.24
C ARG A 13 -5.66 5.90 5.88
N ILE A 14 -4.51 6.53 6.10
CA ILE A 14 -3.42 5.91 6.87
C ILE A 14 -3.89 5.58 8.30
N SER A 15 -4.63 6.51 8.91
CA SER A 15 -5.24 6.30 10.23
C SER A 15 -6.23 5.13 10.22
N ASP A 16 -7.06 5.01 9.17
CA ASP A 16 -7.98 3.88 9.00
C ASP A 16 -7.25 2.54 8.84
N VAL A 17 -6.20 2.49 8.00
CA VAL A 17 -5.35 1.29 7.84
C VAL A 17 -4.70 0.89 9.16
N THR A 18 -4.29 1.85 9.99
CA THR A 18 -3.67 1.58 11.30
C THR A 18 -4.67 1.45 12.45
N SER A 19 -5.97 1.34 12.16
CA SER A 19 -6.99 1.10 13.17
C SER A 19 -6.80 -0.26 13.86
N LYS A 20 -7.34 -0.39 15.08
CA LYS A 20 -7.19 -1.59 15.94
C LYS A 20 -7.89 -2.85 15.40
N GLU A 21 -8.57 -2.74 14.27
CA GLU A 21 -9.32 -3.85 13.64
C GLU A 21 -8.40 -5.00 13.21
N PHE A 22 -7.20 -4.68 12.75
CA PHE A 22 -6.23 -5.67 12.27
C PHE A 22 -4.92 -5.58 13.05
N GLN A 23 -4.39 -6.75 13.41
CA GLN A 23 -3.13 -6.86 14.16
C GLN A 23 -1.90 -7.01 13.25
N ARG A 24 -2.08 -7.31 11.96
CA ARG A 24 -0.99 -7.46 11.01
C ARG A 24 -1.05 -6.40 9.95
N HIS A 25 0.12 -5.96 9.53
CA HIS A 25 0.32 -4.90 8.56
C HIS A 25 1.40 -5.30 7.55
N ALA A 26 1.30 -4.76 6.35
CA ALA A 26 2.28 -4.91 5.31
C ALA A 26 2.41 -3.61 4.50
N ILE A 27 3.63 -3.32 4.07
CA ILE A 27 3.96 -2.22 3.18
C ILE A 27 4.73 -2.79 2.00
N PHE A 28 4.33 -2.42 0.80
CA PHE A 28 5.14 -2.68 -0.38
C PHE A 28 5.20 -1.45 -1.28
N THR A 29 6.29 -1.33 -2.01
CA THR A 29 6.51 -0.28 -3.01
C THR A 29 6.60 -0.91 -4.39
N ILE A 30 6.19 -0.15 -5.41
CA ILE A 30 6.33 -0.51 -6.81
C ILE A 30 6.82 0.68 -7.61
N ALA A 31 7.67 0.45 -8.61
CA ALA A 31 8.07 1.51 -9.54
C ALA A 31 6.84 2.06 -10.29
N ALA A 32 6.73 3.38 -10.37
CA ALA A 32 5.56 4.10 -10.86
C ALA A 32 5.68 4.56 -12.32
N ASP A 33 6.74 4.15 -13.02
CA ASP A 33 7.03 4.53 -14.40
C ASP A 33 5.98 3.97 -15.36
N LYS A 34 5.16 4.88 -15.92
CA LYS A 34 4.05 4.56 -16.85
C LYS A 34 3.06 3.52 -16.28
N LEU A 35 2.99 3.41 -14.96
CA LEU A 35 2.09 2.48 -14.28
C LEU A 35 0.67 3.04 -14.21
N ASP A 36 -0.33 2.21 -14.50
CA ASP A 36 -1.71 2.43 -14.08
C ASP A 36 -1.93 1.79 -12.69
N PRO A 37 -2.03 2.60 -11.62
CA PRO A 37 -2.23 2.07 -10.27
C PRO A 37 -3.54 1.28 -10.15
N GLN A 38 -4.59 1.68 -10.89
CA GLN A 38 -5.89 1.01 -10.81
C GLN A 38 -5.79 -0.44 -11.27
N ARG A 39 -5.06 -0.71 -12.36
CA ARG A 39 -4.81 -2.07 -12.84
C ARG A 39 -4.10 -2.92 -11.79
N VAL A 40 -3.10 -2.38 -11.10
CA VAL A 40 -2.37 -3.08 -10.04
C VAL A 40 -3.27 -3.38 -8.85
N PHE A 41 -4.03 -2.39 -8.38
CA PHE A 41 -4.94 -2.59 -7.25
C PHE A 41 -6.09 -3.54 -7.59
N ASN A 42 -6.65 -3.47 -8.79
CA ASN A 42 -7.69 -4.41 -9.22
C ASN A 42 -7.14 -5.85 -9.25
N ALA A 43 -5.90 -6.05 -9.70
CA ALA A 43 -5.26 -7.36 -9.65
C ALA A 43 -5.05 -7.84 -8.21
N LEU A 44 -4.57 -6.96 -7.32
CA LEU A 44 -4.40 -7.28 -5.90
C LEU A 44 -5.73 -7.68 -5.25
N ARG A 45 -6.78 -6.88 -5.43
CA ARG A 45 -8.12 -7.15 -4.89
C ARG A 45 -8.68 -8.46 -5.42
N THR A 46 -8.51 -8.71 -6.72
CA THR A 46 -8.97 -9.96 -7.37
C THR A 46 -8.24 -11.17 -6.80
N ASP A 47 -6.95 -11.05 -6.52
CA ASP A 47 -6.18 -12.13 -5.91
C ASP A 47 -6.55 -12.34 -4.43
N ILE A 48 -6.76 -11.27 -3.66
CA ILE A 48 -7.20 -11.37 -2.26
C ILE A 48 -8.58 -12.02 -2.16
N LYS A 49 -9.52 -11.67 -3.04
CA LYS A 49 -10.85 -12.31 -3.10
C LYS A 49 -10.79 -13.83 -3.29
N LYS A 50 -9.71 -14.35 -3.89
CA LYS A 50 -9.52 -15.81 -4.08
C LYS A 50 -9.00 -16.50 -2.81
N LEU A 51 -8.61 -15.76 -1.78
CA LEU A 51 -8.20 -16.32 -0.49
C LEU A 51 -9.41 -16.77 0.35
N GLY A 52 -10.64 -16.42 -0.05
CA GLY A 52 -11.88 -16.77 0.63
C GLY A 52 -12.54 -15.58 1.33
N ASP A 53 -13.73 -15.81 1.88
CA ASP A 53 -14.57 -14.75 2.47
C ASP A 53 -13.98 -14.16 3.76
N ASP A 54 -13.08 -14.89 4.43
CA ASP A 54 -12.37 -14.42 5.63
C ASP A 54 -11.20 -13.46 5.30
N ALA A 55 -10.96 -13.15 4.03
CA ALA A 55 -9.86 -12.28 3.59
C ALA A 55 -10.20 -10.79 3.74
N ALA A 56 -10.44 -10.35 4.99
CA ALA A 56 -10.70 -8.96 5.33
C ALA A 56 -9.40 -8.13 5.41
N TYR A 57 -9.45 -6.90 4.90
CA TYR A 57 -8.31 -5.98 4.91
C TYR A 57 -8.72 -4.54 4.66
N LYS A 58 -7.87 -3.63 5.12
CA LYS A 58 -7.84 -2.21 4.76
C LYS A 58 -6.64 -1.92 3.89
N LEU A 59 -6.81 -0.98 2.98
CA LEU A 59 -5.77 -0.56 2.06
C LEU A 59 -5.76 0.96 1.91
N ALA A 60 -4.55 1.52 1.94
CA ALA A 60 -4.28 2.88 1.49
C ALA A 60 -3.06 2.84 0.58
N TRP A 61 -2.91 3.86 -0.27
CA TRP A 61 -1.72 3.98 -1.10
C TRP A 61 -1.46 5.44 -1.44
N PHE A 62 -0.22 5.74 -1.79
CA PHE A 62 0.21 7.05 -2.22
C PHE A 62 1.40 6.92 -3.19
N ARG A 63 1.65 7.95 -3.99
CA ARG A 63 2.78 7.99 -4.94
C ARG A 63 3.85 8.95 -4.41
N CYS A 64 5.08 8.46 -4.28
CA CYS A 64 6.27 9.24 -3.94
C CYS A 64 7.24 9.20 -5.12
N GLY A 65 7.36 10.31 -5.85
CA GLY A 65 8.25 10.40 -7.01
C GLY A 65 8.07 9.24 -8.02
N ASN A 66 9.07 8.36 -8.04
CA ASN A 66 9.20 7.23 -8.96
C ASN A 66 8.59 5.93 -8.45
N PHE A 67 7.96 5.91 -7.27
CA PHE A 67 7.30 4.73 -6.73
C PHE A 67 5.91 5.01 -6.16
N ILE A 68 5.12 3.94 -6.03
CA ILE A 68 3.84 3.92 -5.33
C ILE A 68 4.02 3.04 -4.11
N SER A 69 3.68 3.59 -2.94
CA SER A 69 3.65 2.89 -1.67
C SER A 69 2.24 2.41 -1.40
N VAL A 70 2.10 1.14 -1.02
CA VAL A 70 0.83 0.50 -0.72
C VAL A 70 0.88 -0.02 0.70
N LEU A 71 -0.10 0.41 1.48
CA LEU A 71 -0.27 0.13 2.89
C LEU A 71 -1.44 -0.83 3.05
N ILE A 72 -1.22 -1.96 3.72
CA ILE A 72 -2.25 -2.97 3.94
C ILE A 72 -2.25 -3.37 5.40
N SER A 73 -3.44 -3.45 5.99
CA SER A 73 -3.67 -4.15 7.25
C SER A 73 -4.78 -5.16 7.03
N GLY A 74 -4.65 -6.36 7.56
CA GLY A 74 -5.65 -7.39 7.27
C GLY A 74 -5.43 -8.66 8.05
N THR A 75 -6.16 -9.70 7.66
CA THR A 75 -5.93 -11.04 8.18
C THR A 75 -4.53 -11.56 7.81
N PRO A 76 -4.00 -12.56 8.55
CA PRO A 76 -2.68 -13.13 8.25
C PRO A 76 -2.51 -13.62 6.82
N ALA A 77 -3.58 -14.17 6.23
CA ALA A 77 -3.58 -14.61 4.84
C ALA A 77 -3.33 -13.43 3.89
N VAL A 78 -3.94 -12.27 4.13
CA VAL A 78 -3.79 -11.08 3.28
C VAL A 78 -2.39 -10.49 3.41
N THR A 79 -1.87 -10.31 4.61
CA THR A 79 -0.53 -9.71 4.78
C THR A 79 0.57 -10.63 4.26
N ALA A 80 0.46 -11.94 4.47
CA ALA A 80 1.39 -12.91 3.89
C ALA A 80 1.31 -12.94 2.35
N TYR A 81 0.12 -12.70 1.76
CA TYR A 81 -0.06 -12.68 0.32
C TYR A 81 0.76 -11.58 -0.38
N VAL A 82 1.14 -10.51 0.31
CA VAL A 82 1.88 -9.39 -0.27
C VAL A 82 3.17 -9.85 -0.96
N PHE A 83 3.92 -10.78 -0.35
CA PHE A 83 5.13 -11.35 -0.98
C PHE A 83 4.80 -12.08 -2.29
N ALA A 84 3.74 -12.89 -2.28
CA ALA A 84 3.28 -13.61 -3.48
C ALA A 84 2.77 -12.64 -4.55
N PHE A 85 2.11 -11.54 -4.15
CA PHE A 85 1.65 -10.51 -5.07
C PHE A 85 2.82 -9.80 -5.76
N ILE A 86 3.89 -9.46 -5.03
CA ILE A 86 5.10 -8.85 -5.61
C ILE A 86 5.75 -9.79 -6.63
N ALA A 87 5.89 -11.08 -6.31
CA ALA A 87 6.44 -12.06 -7.23
C ALA A 87 5.56 -12.25 -8.48
N LYS A 88 4.25 -12.46 -8.30
CA LYS A 88 3.30 -12.65 -9.39
C LYS A 88 3.14 -11.40 -10.24
N GLY A 89 3.18 -10.21 -9.65
CA GLY A 89 3.05 -8.94 -10.36
C GLY A 89 4.17 -8.72 -11.36
N LYS A 90 5.42 -9.08 -11.01
CA LYS A 90 6.56 -9.09 -11.92
C LYS A 90 6.35 -10.07 -13.08
N GLN A 91 5.95 -11.31 -12.78
CA GLN A 91 5.66 -12.33 -13.79
C GLN A 91 4.53 -11.94 -14.75
N ARG A 92 3.46 -11.34 -14.23
CA ARG A 92 2.30 -10.86 -14.99
C ARG A 92 2.54 -9.52 -15.69
N LYS A 93 3.73 -8.93 -15.56
CA LYS A 93 4.09 -7.61 -16.09
C LYS A 93 3.12 -6.51 -15.63
N LEU A 94 2.66 -6.58 -14.38
CA LEU A 94 1.86 -5.53 -13.74
C LEU A 94 2.74 -4.31 -13.38
N PHE A 95 3.97 -4.59 -12.96
CA PHE A 95 5.03 -3.61 -12.67
C PHE A 95 6.39 -4.27 -12.94
N GLN A 96 7.41 -3.47 -13.22
CA GLN A 96 8.77 -3.97 -13.49
C GLN A 96 9.54 -4.26 -12.21
N CYS A 97 9.42 -3.37 -11.22
CA CYS A 97 10.09 -3.49 -9.94
C CYS A 97 9.10 -3.26 -8.80
N GLY A 98 9.34 -3.95 -7.70
CA GLY A 98 8.59 -3.82 -6.46
C GLY A 98 9.21 -4.66 -5.35
N GLU A 99 9.00 -4.23 -4.12
CA GLU A 99 9.60 -4.79 -2.91
C GLU A 99 8.65 -4.68 -1.72
N VAL A 100 8.81 -5.57 -0.76
CA VAL A 100 8.10 -5.50 0.52
C VAL A 100 9.00 -4.74 1.48
N VAL A 101 8.53 -3.59 1.95
CA VAL A 101 9.23 -2.75 2.92
C VAL A 101 8.99 -3.26 4.34
N TYR A 102 7.78 -3.72 4.62
CA TYR A 102 7.39 -4.20 5.94
C TYR A 102 6.36 -5.33 5.85
N GLU A 103 6.47 -6.32 6.73
CA GLU A 103 5.37 -7.21 7.12
C GLU A 103 5.54 -7.54 8.61
N GLY A 104 4.44 -7.47 9.38
CA GLY A 104 4.49 -7.86 10.78
C GLY A 104 3.34 -7.32 11.62
N VAL A 105 3.46 -7.53 12.93
CA VAL A 105 2.44 -7.19 13.94
C VAL A 105 2.67 -5.85 14.65
N SER A 106 3.81 -5.20 14.41
CA SER A 106 4.17 -3.97 15.11
C SER A 106 3.61 -2.75 14.40
N THR A 107 2.48 -2.25 14.90
CA THR A 107 1.89 -0.98 14.40
C THR A 107 2.84 0.20 14.56
N VAL A 108 3.71 0.19 15.58
CA VAL A 108 4.73 1.24 15.77
C VAL A 108 5.74 1.22 14.63
N LYS A 109 6.35 0.06 14.35
CA LYS A 109 7.30 -0.06 13.22
C LYS A 109 6.62 0.27 11.91
N PHE A 110 5.41 -0.24 11.67
CA PHE A 110 4.63 0.10 10.48
C PHE A 110 4.46 1.61 10.31
N LYS A 111 4.12 2.35 11.38
CA LYS A 111 3.99 3.81 11.32
C LYS A 111 5.32 4.51 11.05
N THR A 112 6.42 4.05 11.65
CA THR A 112 7.76 4.56 11.35
C THR A 112 8.08 4.45 9.86
N GLU A 113 7.87 3.28 9.25
CA GLU A 113 8.10 3.06 7.82
C GLU A 113 7.19 3.94 6.95
N VAL A 114 5.92 4.12 7.34
CA VAL A 114 5.01 5.03 6.64
C VAL A 114 5.50 6.48 6.70
N ASP A 115 5.95 6.93 7.88
CA ASP A 115 6.46 8.29 8.07
C ASP A 115 7.72 8.53 7.24
N GLU A 116 8.64 7.56 7.19
CA GLU A 116 9.84 7.60 6.34
C GLU A 116 9.45 7.72 4.84
N LEU A 117 8.53 6.87 4.36
CA LEU A 117 8.04 6.94 2.98
C LEU A 117 7.32 8.26 2.66
N LEU A 118 6.64 8.87 3.64
CA LEU A 118 5.99 10.16 3.48
C LEU A 118 6.98 11.34 3.42
N GLN A 119 8.22 11.19 3.93
CA GLN A 119 9.25 12.22 3.75
C GLN A 119 9.63 12.38 2.27
N GLU A 120 9.57 11.30 1.49
CA GLU A 120 9.85 11.28 0.04
C GLU A 120 8.70 11.79 -0.83
N TYR A 121 7.55 12.14 -0.23
CA TYR A 121 6.34 12.59 -0.90
C TYR A 121 6.45 14.01 -1.55
N ALA A 122 7.64 14.63 -1.55
CA ALA A 122 7.85 16.04 -1.86
C ALA A 122 8.17 16.36 -3.34
N ALA A 123 7.16 16.43 -4.23
CA ALA A 123 7.15 17.23 -5.48
C ALA A 123 5.75 17.20 -6.15
N PRO A 124 5.29 18.24 -6.89
CA PRO A 124 3.88 18.64 -7.03
C PRO A 124 3.02 17.79 -7.98
N SER A 125 3.29 16.49 -8.12
CA SER A 125 2.68 15.63 -9.14
C SER A 125 1.82 14.51 -8.55
N VAL A 126 1.12 14.79 -7.45
CA VAL A 126 0.13 13.87 -6.88
C VAL A 126 -1.08 13.79 -7.83
N LYS A 127 -1.02 12.84 -8.76
CA LYS A 127 -2.20 12.36 -9.47
C LYS A 127 -2.88 11.33 -8.55
N HIS A 128 -3.83 11.83 -7.77
CA HIS A 128 -4.70 11.03 -6.92
C HIS A 128 -5.25 9.82 -7.68
N SER A 129 -5.26 8.66 -7.04
CA SER A 129 -6.38 7.76 -7.17
C SER A 129 -6.64 7.14 -5.79
N PHE A 130 -7.91 7.13 -5.40
CA PHE A 130 -8.35 6.69 -4.08
C PHE A 130 -8.98 5.31 -4.25
N GLY A 131 -8.67 4.37 -3.35
CA GLY A 131 -9.29 3.06 -3.40
C GLY A 131 -9.17 2.27 -2.10
N GLY A 132 -10.28 2.21 -1.36
CA GLY A 132 -10.58 1.27 -0.27
C GLY A 132 -11.95 1.64 0.32
N SER A 133 -12.99 0.84 0.12
CA SER A 133 -13.30 -0.32 0.98
C SER A 133 -13.93 -1.50 0.23
N CYS A 134 -13.76 -2.70 0.78
CA CYS A 134 -14.82 -3.70 0.88
C CYS A 134 -15.01 -3.94 2.36
#